data_AF-A0A8H7HM15-F1
#
_entry.id   AF-A0A8H7HM15-F1
#
_cell.length_a   1.000
_cell.length_b   1.000
_cell.length_c   1.000
_cell.angle_alpha   90.00
_cell.angle_beta   90.00
_cell.angle_gamma   90.00
#
_symmetry.space_group_name_H-M   'P 1'
#
loop_
_entity.id
_entity.type
_entity.pdbx_description
1 polymer ?
#
loop_
_entity_poly.entity_id
_entity_poly.type
_entity_poly.pdbx_seq_one_letter_code
_entity_poly.pdbx_strand_id
1 'polypeptide(L)'
;MAHRNRLKTPPILRPGASQEARRQRALEEQRKNRALRIDAARNIDLFAGLSLSEPNSDGNDSSSEDESNVLPQSSLGVARFLTQMEQPGPSPLGKDTNPSPSSGLNGAPDTVTTSPPTNYKHPKYKTTSSNIKPKSKRSKQRKATKWADKCMYAELLEMRDSDHPWEDGLPKDLEREWVALAPIPKGKRCIAVSFAPSLSGPDEPAATLQANTALHSRVKGLAFMRFPAPLPPDTVLDCILDDDVTQTGVLHILDVIRWRGTDVAQCEADFRFWFRDARLAELAPQPEPTRTIAGARPYPHRFLGVPYYLPPLTPSVFLQTIIPIAQVAQSEVRTSTDMEMDTGEGSAGGTKSDGILLYVREAGYTPGETPLSCWIPATPLNDTMDSQPPLELFQRLISKRASEPDMMQ
;
A
#
# COMPACT_ATOMS: atom_id res chain seq x y z
N MET A 1 -27.05 8.75 -5.76
CA MET A 1 -26.15 8.19 -4.72
C MET A 1 -24.78 7.88 -5.35
N ALA A 2 -23.89 8.84 -5.55
CA ALA A 2 -22.79 8.72 -6.51
C ALA A 2 -21.41 9.22 -6.01
N HIS A 3 -20.98 8.80 -4.82
CA HIS A 3 -19.79 9.40 -4.18
C HIS A 3 -18.94 8.42 -3.32
N ARG A 4 -18.80 7.16 -3.76
CA ARG A 4 -18.11 6.11 -2.96
C ARG A 4 -17.15 5.17 -3.70
N ASN A 5 -16.99 5.29 -5.03
CA ASN A 5 -16.13 4.38 -5.81
C ASN A 5 -14.80 4.99 -6.27
N ARG A 6 -14.70 6.32 -6.45
CA ARG A 6 -13.47 6.96 -6.95
C ARG A 6 -12.26 6.58 -6.07
N LEU A 7 -11.11 6.35 -6.73
CA LEU A 7 -9.80 6.52 -6.11
C LEU A 7 -9.81 7.87 -5.35
N LYS A 8 -9.17 7.96 -4.17
CA LYS A 8 -9.25 9.22 -3.40
C LYS A 8 -8.56 10.30 -4.22
N THR A 9 -9.32 11.18 -4.88
CA THR A 9 -8.78 12.43 -5.41
C THR A 9 -8.23 13.18 -4.20
N PRO A 10 -6.91 13.42 -4.09
CA PRO A 10 -6.39 14.27 -3.04
C PRO A 10 -6.90 15.71 -3.24
N PRO A 11 -6.80 16.58 -2.22
CA PRO A 11 -7.09 17.99 -2.40
C PRO A 11 -6.25 18.54 -3.57
N ILE A 12 -6.94 19.15 -4.55
CA ILE A 12 -6.40 19.60 -5.84
C ILE A 12 -5.15 20.50 -5.68
N LEU A 13 -5.07 21.21 -4.56
CA LEU A 13 -3.87 21.87 -4.08
C LEU A 13 -3.62 21.47 -2.62
N ARG A 14 -2.45 20.91 -2.33
CA ARG A 14 -1.93 20.78 -0.96
C ARG A 14 -1.12 22.04 -0.64
N PRO A 15 -1.44 22.80 0.44
CA PRO A 15 -0.60 23.92 0.86
C PRO A 15 0.80 23.44 1.25
N GLY A 16 1.84 23.94 0.58
CA GLY A 16 3.23 23.56 0.82
C GLY A 16 4.02 23.33 -0.46
N ALA A 17 4.90 22.33 -0.45
CA ALA A 17 5.81 22.02 -1.55
C ALA A 17 5.10 21.36 -2.76
N SER A 18 5.62 21.61 -3.95
CA SER A 18 5.17 21.04 -5.24
C SER A 18 5.20 19.51 -5.22
N GLN A 19 4.35 18.87 -6.04
CA GLN A 19 4.35 17.40 -6.17
C GLN A 19 5.75 16.84 -6.45
N GLU A 20 6.54 17.52 -7.27
CA GLU A 20 7.93 17.16 -7.55
C GLU A 20 8.82 17.15 -6.29
N ALA A 21 8.78 18.20 -5.48
CA ALA A 21 9.56 18.24 -4.23
C ALA A 21 9.06 17.22 -3.19
N ARG A 22 7.75 16.89 -3.19
CA ARG A 22 7.21 15.78 -2.37
C ARG A 22 7.73 14.43 -2.86
N ARG A 23 7.78 14.22 -4.18
CA ARG A 23 8.26 13.00 -4.86
C ARG A 23 9.73 12.74 -4.57
N GLN A 24 10.59 13.74 -4.79
CA GLN A 24 12.03 13.65 -4.53
C GLN A 24 12.32 13.27 -3.06
N ARG A 25 11.74 14.01 -2.10
CA ARG A 25 11.89 13.72 -0.67
C ARG A 25 11.43 12.31 -0.28
N ALA A 26 10.30 11.84 -0.82
CA ALA A 26 9.80 10.51 -0.54
C ALA A 26 10.72 9.40 -1.12
N LEU A 27 11.32 9.63 -2.29
CA LEU A 27 12.26 8.69 -2.91
C LEU A 27 13.60 8.65 -2.16
N GLU A 28 14.12 9.81 -1.74
CA GLU A 28 15.29 9.92 -0.86
C GLU A 28 15.08 9.19 0.46
N GLU A 29 13.91 9.35 1.09
CA GLU A 29 13.55 8.65 2.32
C GLU A 29 13.50 7.12 2.11
N GLN A 30 12.94 6.64 0.99
CA GLN A 30 12.99 5.22 0.63
C GLN A 30 14.42 4.71 0.35
N ARG A 31 15.23 5.46 -0.40
CA ARG A 31 16.64 5.12 -0.67
C ARG A 31 17.44 5.02 0.64
N LYS A 32 17.30 6.00 1.54
CA LYS A 32 17.91 6.02 2.87
C LYS A 32 17.45 4.84 3.74
N ASN A 33 16.13 4.57 3.78
CA ASN A 33 15.58 3.46 4.57
C ASN A 33 15.97 2.08 3.99
N ARG A 34 16.22 1.96 2.69
CA ARG A 34 16.81 0.76 2.07
C ARG A 34 18.27 0.59 2.48
N ALA A 35 19.10 1.64 2.37
CA ALA A 35 20.50 1.60 2.79
C ALA A 35 20.65 1.21 4.28
N LEU A 36 19.89 1.85 5.18
CA LEU A 36 19.92 1.55 6.62
C LEU A 36 19.57 0.08 6.94
N ARG A 37 18.65 -0.55 6.20
CA ARG A 37 18.37 -1.99 6.38
C ARG A 37 19.47 -2.89 5.85
N ILE A 38 20.11 -2.53 4.74
CA ILE A 38 21.23 -3.28 4.17
C ILE A 38 22.43 -3.26 5.15
N ASP A 39 22.74 -2.10 5.71
CA ASP A 39 23.84 -1.98 6.68
C ASP A 39 23.50 -2.62 8.03
N ALA A 40 22.23 -2.57 8.47
CA ALA A 40 21.78 -3.33 9.63
C ALA A 40 21.91 -4.86 9.43
N ALA A 41 21.57 -5.38 8.24
CA ALA A 41 21.72 -6.80 7.92
C ALA A 41 23.20 -7.22 7.91
N ARG A 42 24.06 -6.45 7.23
CA ARG A 42 25.54 -6.66 7.22
C ARG A 42 26.13 -6.71 8.64
N ASN A 43 25.66 -5.84 9.52
CA ASN A 43 26.10 -5.84 10.92
C ASN A 43 25.62 -7.08 11.69
N ILE A 44 24.42 -7.60 11.42
CA ILE A 44 23.93 -8.86 12.02
C ILE A 44 24.80 -10.03 11.57
N ASP A 45 25.13 -10.14 10.28
CA ASP A 45 26.03 -11.18 9.76
C ASP A 45 27.43 -11.09 10.38
N LEU A 46 27.95 -9.86 10.58
CA LEU A 46 29.24 -9.62 11.24
C LEU A 46 29.24 -10.06 12.70
N PHE A 47 28.15 -9.83 13.45
CA PHE A 47 28.01 -10.30 14.84
C PHE A 47 27.75 -11.82 14.94
N ALA A 48 27.08 -12.42 13.95
CA ALA A 48 26.95 -13.87 13.86
C ALA A 48 28.33 -14.54 13.72
N GLY A 49 29.22 -13.97 12.91
CA GLY A 49 30.62 -14.41 12.75
C GLY A 49 31.50 -14.29 14.00
N LEU A 50 31.05 -13.57 15.04
CA LEU A 50 31.76 -13.42 16.32
C LEU A 50 31.22 -14.34 17.44
N SER A 51 30.17 -15.11 17.17
CA SER A 51 29.48 -15.95 18.18
C SER A 51 30.02 -17.39 18.23
N LEU A 52 31.35 -17.56 18.24
CA LEU A 52 32.01 -18.87 18.43
C LEU A 52 33.26 -18.76 19.33
N SER A 53 33.04 -18.78 20.64
CA SER A 53 34.08 -19.10 21.63
C SER A 53 33.47 -19.65 22.93
N GLU A 54 32.97 -20.89 22.89
CA GLU A 54 32.80 -21.71 24.11
C GLU A 54 33.97 -22.70 24.22
N PRO A 55 34.41 -23.07 25.45
CA PRO A 55 35.74 -23.62 25.67
C PRO A 55 35.83 -25.15 25.60
N ASN A 56 37.01 -25.65 25.25
CA ASN A 56 37.37 -27.06 25.49
C ASN A 56 37.59 -27.32 26.98
N SER A 57 36.77 -28.17 27.59
CA SER A 57 37.16 -29.00 28.75
C SER A 57 36.13 -30.11 28.99
N ASP A 58 36.58 -31.37 29.00
CA ASP A 58 35.77 -32.52 29.43
C ASP A 58 35.51 -32.49 30.96
N GLY A 59 34.43 -33.11 31.44
CA GLY A 59 34.10 -33.13 32.88
C GLY A 59 32.81 -33.90 33.26
N ASN A 60 32.99 -35.16 33.67
CA ASN A 60 32.00 -36.19 34.04
C ASN A 60 30.90 -35.84 35.11
N ASP A 61 29.77 -36.55 35.00
CA ASP A 61 28.83 -37.05 36.05
C ASP A 61 27.59 -36.26 36.59
N SER A 62 26.57 -37.09 36.89
CA SER A 62 25.52 -37.05 37.93
C SER A 62 24.38 -36.01 38.01
N SER A 63 23.18 -36.60 37.99
CA SER A 63 21.81 -36.17 38.39
C SER A 63 21.57 -34.97 39.33
N SER A 64 20.53 -34.18 39.02
CA SER A 64 19.35 -33.95 39.90
C SER A 64 18.22 -33.20 39.14
N GLU A 65 17.07 -32.96 39.78
CA GLU A 65 15.84 -32.45 39.15
C GLU A 65 15.57 -30.94 39.37
N ASP A 66 14.68 -30.41 38.51
CA ASP A 66 13.73 -29.29 38.74
C ASP A 66 14.10 -27.81 38.46
N GLU A 67 13.04 -27.02 38.22
CA GLU A 67 12.88 -25.55 38.16
C GLU A 67 13.44 -24.68 37.00
N SER A 68 12.65 -23.65 36.67
CA SER A 68 12.98 -22.45 35.88
C SER A 68 13.31 -22.58 34.36
N ASN A 69 12.26 -22.52 33.52
CA ASN A 69 12.40 -22.37 32.06
C ASN A 69 12.73 -20.91 31.66
N VAL A 70 13.99 -20.50 31.85
CA VAL A 70 14.47 -19.14 31.55
C VAL A 70 15.13 -19.08 30.16
N LEU A 71 14.56 -18.28 29.25
CA LEU A 71 15.15 -18.01 27.94
C LEU A 71 16.53 -17.31 28.06
N PRO A 72 17.53 -17.68 27.23
CA PRO A 72 18.87 -17.12 27.33
C PRO A 72 18.90 -15.60 27.10
N GLN A 73 19.68 -14.90 27.93
CA GLN A 73 19.69 -13.43 28.03
C GLN A 73 20.22 -12.72 26.77
N SER A 74 20.87 -13.42 25.84
CA SER A 74 21.31 -12.89 24.55
C SER A 74 20.15 -12.32 23.69
N SER A 75 18.94 -12.85 23.86
CA SER A 75 17.73 -12.39 23.15
C SER A 75 17.29 -10.96 23.51
N LEU A 76 17.66 -10.44 24.69
CA LEU A 76 17.18 -9.15 25.20
C LEU A 76 17.73 -7.94 24.43
N GLY A 77 18.93 -8.06 23.84
CA GLY A 77 19.58 -6.97 23.09
C GLY A 77 18.83 -6.61 21.81
N VAL A 78 18.52 -7.63 21.00
CA VAL A 78 17.78 -7.47 19.73
C VAL A 78 16.37 -6.94 19.98
N ALA A 79 15.68 -7.45 21.01
CA ALA A 79 14.35 -6.99 21.40
C ALA A 79 14.35 -5.50 21.83
N ARG A 80 15.34 -5.05 22.61
CA ARG A 80 15.50 -3.64 22.97
C ARG A 80 15.78 -2.76 21.76
N PHE A 81 16.67 -3.18 20.86
CA PHE A 81 17.03 -2.41 19.67
C PHE A 81 15.83 -2.22 18.71
N LEU A 82 15.06 -3.28 18.45
CA LEU A 82 13.83 -3.19 17.64
C LEU A 82 12.80 -2.25 18.28
N THR A 83 12.57 -2.37 19.60
CA THR A 83 11.65 -1.50 20.35
C THR A 83 12.07 -0.02 20.31
N GLN A 84 13.36 0.26 20.17
CA GLN A 84 13.89 1.63 20.10
C GLN A 84 13.79 2.26 18.70
N MET A 85 13.65 1.46 17.63
CA MET A 85 13.39 1.95 16.27
C MET A 85 11.92 2.26 15.98
N GLU A 86 10.97 1.82 16.83
CA GLU A 86 9.52 1.92 16.57
C GLU A 86 8.84 3.16 17.20
N GLN A 87 9.62 4.14 17.70
CA GLN A 87 9.06 5.36 18.30
C GLN A 87 8.78 6.47 17.27
N PRO A 88 7.61 7.13 17.31
CA PRO A 88 7.34 8.32 16.52
C PRO A 88 8.16 9.52 17.06
N GLY A 89 8.86 10.22 16.17
CA GLY A 89 9.83 11.26 16.55
C GLY A 89 9.21 12.50 17.21
N PRO A 90 9.95 13.17 18.13
CA PRO A 90 9.48 14.36 18.82
C PRO A 90 9.50 15.60 17.92
N SER A 91 8.56 16.52 18.17
CA SER A 91 8.62 17.90 17.66
C SER A 91 9.72 18.71 18.38
N PRO A 92 10.31 19.74 17.76
CA PRO A 92 11.59 20.31 18.21
C PRO A 92 11.48 21.13 19.50
N LEU A 93 12.52 21.04 20.33
CA LEU A 93 12.80 21.97 21.43
C LEU A 93 13.98 22.89 21.09
N GLY A 94 14.02 24.04 21.77
CA GLY A 94 15.03 25.07 21.54
C GLY A 94 16.40 24.76 22.16
N LYS A 95 17.44 25.04 21.36
CA LYS A 95 18.77 25.53 21.73
C LYS A 95 18.72 26.62 22.83
N ASP A 96 19.74 26.85 23.65
CA ASP A 96 21.06 26.23 23.84
C ASP A 96 21.48 26.45 25.32
N THR A 97 22.47 25.70 25.82
CA THR A 97 23.17 26.02 27.09
C THR A 97 24.67 25.83 26.96
N ASN A 98 25.46 26.81 27.41
CA ASN A 98 26.91 26.65 27.63
C ASN A 98 27.35 27.44 28.89
N PRO A 99 28.38 27.01 29.66
CA PRO A 99 28.60 27.48 31.03
C PRO A 99 29.80 28.44 31.19
N SER A 100 30.13 28.76 32.46
CA SER A 100 31.35 29.44 32.98
C SER A 100 31.13 30.90 33.46
N PRO A 101 31.92 31.44 34.44
CA PRO A 101 31.27 32.01 35.64
C PRO A 101 31.78 33.38 36.16
N SER A 102 31.22 33.78 37.32
CA SER A 102 31.80 34.56 38.44
C SER A 102 31.42 36.05 38.63
N SER A 103 31.27 36.43 39.92
CA SER A 103 31.33 37.77 40.55
C SER A 103 30.26 38.84 40.24
N GLY A 104 29.73 39.52 41.29
CA GLY A 104 29.02 40.80 41.12
C GLY A 104 27.81 41.08 42.05
N LEU A 105 28.09 41.63 43.24
CA LEU A 105 27.19 42.30 44.20
C LEU A 105 26.23 43.35 43.54
N ASN A 106 25.09 43.82 44.08
CA ASN A 106 24.46 43.76 45.41
C ASN A 106 22.96 44.21 45.33
N GLY A 107 22.10 43.86 46.31
CA GLY A 107 20.78 44.52 46.52
C GLY A 107 19.61 43.59 46.94
N ALA A 108 18.88 43.92 48.01
CA ALA A 108 17.79 43.14 48.63
C ALA A 108 16.75 44.10 49.28
N PRO A 109 15.66 43.64 49.95
CA PRO A 109 15.02 42.30 50.07
C PRO A 109 13.72 42.26 49.21
N ASP A 110 12.61 41.53 49.43
CA ASP A 110 12.03 40.65 50.49
C ASP A 110 10.98 39.69 49.80
N THR A 111 10.16 38.79 50.36
CA THR A 111 9.64 38.44 51.71
C THR A 111 9.40 36.91 51.83
N VAL A 112 9.15 36.43 53.06
CA VAL A 112 9.06 35.02 53.49
C VAL A 112 7.68 34.33 53.25
N THR A 113 7.72 33.22 52.50
CA THR A 113 7.30 31.82 52.82
C THR A 113 6.16 31.47 53.82
N THR A 114 5.50 30.33 53.52
CA THR A 114 5.00 29.22 54.41
C THR A 114 3.50 29.03 54.76
N SER A 115 3.03 27.81 54.46
CA SER A 115 1.84 27.02 54.86
C SER A 115 1.76 26.69 56.39
N PRO A 116 0.77 25.95 56.99
CA PRO A 116 -0.23 24.95 56.49
C PRO A 116 -1.67 25.17 57.12
N PRO A 117 -2.60 24.21 57.46
CA PRO A 117 -2.72 22.74 57.28
C PRO A 117 -4.12 22.23 56.78
N THR A 118 -4.83 21.37 57.54
CA THR A 118 -6.01 20.54 57.15
C THR A 118 -7.04 20.35 58.30
N ASN A 119 -8.31 19.99 58.02
CA ASN A 119 -9.11 19.13 58.94
C ASN A 119 -10.30 18.37 58.28
N TYR A 120 -10.86 17.38 59.00
CA TYR A 120 -11.86 16.39 58.54
C TYR A 120 -13.27 16.57 59.16
N LYS A 121 -14.33 16.02 58.51
CA LYS A 121 -15.27 14.99 59.08
C LYS A 121 -16.43 14.59 58.14
N HIS A 122 -17.01 13.42 58.39
CA HIS A 122 -18.26 12.89 57.78
C HIS A 122 -19.31 12.60 58.87
N PRO A 123 -20.61 12.49 58.51
CA PRO A 123 -21.32 11.22 58.71
C PRO A 123 -22.25 10.81 57.54
N LYS A 124 -23.01 9.72 57.70
CA LYS A 124 -23.91 9.11 56.68
C LYS A 124 -25.34 8.99 57.21
N TYR A 125 -26.37 9.09 56.36
CA TYR A 125 -27.39 8.02 56.22
C TYR A 125 -28.19 8.10 54.90
N LYS A 126 -29.10 7.15 54.67
CA LYS A 126 -29.79 6.86 53.39
C LYS A 126 -31.08 7.67 53.17
N THR A 127 -31.45 7.87 51.90
CA THR A 127 -32.86 7.88 51.45
C THR A 127 -32.96 7.44 49.99
N THR A 128 -34.14 6.98 49.56
CA THR A 128 -34.39 6.38 48.24
C THR A 128 -34.87 7.39 47.20
N SER A 129 -34.29 7.38 46.00
CA SER A 129 -35.00 7.80 44.78
C SER A 129 -34.47 7.05 43.56
N SER A 130 -35.39 6.66 42.66
CA SER A 130 -35.07 5.97 41.41
C SER A 130 -34.73 6.98 40.32
N ASN A 131 -33.45 7.09 39.95
CA ASN A 131 -33.02 7.92 38.82
C ASN A 131 -32.46 7.07 37.68
N ILE A 132 -33.20 7.05 36.56
CA ILE A 132 -32.87 6.30 35.35
C ILE A 132 -31.69 6.99 34.67
N LYS A 133 -30.48 6.41 34.79
CA LYS A 133 -29.32 6.88 34.04
C LYS A 133 -29.57 6.66 32.54
N PRO A 134 -29.54 7.69 31.68
CA PRO A 134 -29.68 7.50 30.25
C PRO A 134 -28.51 6.66 29.74
N LYS A 135 -28.80 5.51 29.12
CA LYS A 135 -27.79 4.69 28.45
C LYS A 135 -27.26 5.46 27.25
N SER A 136 -26.18 6.23 27.44
CA SER A 136 -25.49 6.86 26.32
C SER A 136 -25.06 5.75 25.36
N LYS A 137 -25.56 5.80 24.12
CA LYS A 137 -25.15 4.90 23.04
C LYS A 137 -23.73 5.30 22.62
N ARG A 138 -22.74 4.98 23.47
CA ARG A 138 -21.32 5.13 23.17
C ARG A 138 -21.01 4.22 21.98
N SER A 139 -21.16 4.77 20.79
CA SER A 139 -20.91 4.08 19.53
C SER A 139 -19.54 3.44 19.62
N LYS A 140 -19.49 2.11 19.61
CA LYS A 140 -18.23 1.37 19.53
C LYS A 140 -17.70 1.58 18.11
N GLN A 141 -17.03 2.71 17.91
CA GLN A 141 -16.27 3.04 16.71
C GLN A 141 -15.29 1.90 16.49
N ARG A 142 -15.65 0.98 15.58
CA ARG A 142 -14.94 -0.29 15.40
C ARG A 142 -13.51 0.05 15.01
N LYS A 143 -12.54 -0.38 15.83
CA LYS A 143 -11.11 -0.20 15.55
C LYS A 143 -10.84 -0.65 14.10
N ALA A 144 -10.07 0.14 13.37
CA ALA A 144 -9.64 -0.22 12.03
C ALA A 144 -8.95 -1.59 12.06
N THR A 145 -9.20 -2.42 11.06
CA THR A 145 -8.55 -3.74 10.97
C THR A 145 -7.13 -3.59 10.43
N LYS A 146 -6.27 -4.61 10.62
CA LYS A 146 -4.87 -4.57 10.14
C LYS A 146 -4.69 -4.34 8.62
N TRP A 147 -5.77 -4.48 7.85
CA TRP A 147 -5.83 -4.30 6.40
C TRP A 147 -6.49 -2.98 5.96
N ALA A 148 -6.89 -2.12 6.89
CA ALA A 148 -7.40 -0.79 6.56
C ALA A 148 -6.25 0.11 6.09
N ASP A 149 -6.47 0.83 4.99
CA ASP A 149 -5.51 1.76 4.37
C ASP A 149 -4.12 1.14 4.12
N LYS A 150 -4.11 -0.17 3.77
CA LYS A 150 -2.91 -0.90 3.31
C LYS A 150 -2.71 -0.91 1.79
N CYS A 151 -3.72 -0.51 1.03
CA CYS A 151 -3.57 -0.13 -0.38
C CYS A 151 -2.66 1.11 -0.47
N MET A 152 -1.81 1.17 -1.49
CA MET A 152 -1.13 2.41 -1.88
C MET A 152 -2.12 3.27 -2.68
N TYR A 153 -2.05 4.58 -2.49
CA TYR A 153 -2.84 5.56 -3.25
C TYR A 153 -1.88 6.52 -3.96
N ALA A 154 -1.97 6.53 -5.28
CA ALA A 154 -1.38 7.59 -6.08
C ALA A 154 -1.99 8.94 -5.71
N GLU A 155 -1.17 9.99 -5.69
CA GLU A 155 -1.68 11.36 -5.75
C GLU A 155 -2.30 11.63 -7.14
N LEU A 156 -3.18 12.62 -7.29
CA LEU A 156 -3.57 13.12 -8.61
C LEU A 156 -2.35 13.81 -9.24
N LEU A 157 -2.12 13.62 -10.53
CA LEU A 157 -1.04 14.33 -11.23
C LEU A 157 -1.37 15.84 -11.31
N GLU A 158 -0.51 16.70 -10.75
CA GLU A 158 -0.68 18.16 -10.66
C GLU A 158 -0.42 18.89 -12.02
N MET A 159 -1.14 18.48 -13.07
CA MET A 159 -1.06 19.09 -14.41
C MET A 159 -1.56 20.54 -14.44
N ARG A 160 -0.97 21.34 -15.32
CA ARG A 160 -1.28 22.74 -15.56
C ARG A 160 -1.28 23.03 -17.05
N ASP A 161 -2.21 23.87 -17.50
CA ASP A 161 -2.11 24.46 -18.83
C ASP A 161 -1.10 25.61 -18.74
N SER A 162 0.01 25.52 -19.47
CA SER A 162 1.10 26.50 -19.44
C SER A 162 1.68 26.72 -20.84
N ASP A 163 1.97 27.99 -21.14
CA ASP A 163 2.63 28.39 -22.38
C ASP A 163 4.05 27.82 -22.49
N HIS A 164 4.72 27.53 -21.37
CA HIS A 164 6.03 26.89 -21.36
C HIS A 164 5.92 25.36 -21.20
N PRO A 165 6.44 24.53 -22.14
CA PRO A 165 6.27 23.07 -22.14
C PRO A 165 6.75 22.34 -20.87
N TRP A 166 7.70 22.94 -20.15
CA TRP A 166 8.34 22.35 -18.98
C TRP A 166 7.82 22.89 -17.64
N GLU A 167 6.74 23.69 -17.68
CA GLU A 167 5.97 24.16 -16.52
C GLU A 167 4.52 23.64 -16.51
N ASP A 168 4.25 22.64 -17.34
CA ASP A 168 2.98 21.90 -17.48
C ASP A 168 2.62 20.99 -16.28
N GLY A 169 3.52 20.86 -15.30
CA GLY A 169 3.37 19.99 -14.13
C GLY A 169 3.63 18.50 -14.40
N LEU A 170 3.97 18.10 -15.63
CA LEU A 170 4.39 16.72 -15.92
C LEU A 170 5.85 16.50 -15.46
N PRO A 171 6.22 15.30 -14.95
CA PRO A 171 7.58 15.03 -14.51
C PRO A 171 8.60 15.27 -15.64
N LYS A 172 9.75 15.86 -15.32
CA LYS A 172 10.82 16.11 -16.32
C LYS A 172 11.53 14.82 -16.73
N ASP A 173 11.50 13.82 -15.86
CA ASP A 173 12.08 12.49 -15.99
C ASP A 173 11.06 11.42 -16.46
N LEU A 174 9.87 11.84 -16.92
CA LEU A 174 8.73 10.97 -17.25
C LEU A 174 9.08 9.82 -18.20
N GLU A 175 10.00 10.06 -19.15
CA GLU A 175 10.48 9.03 -20.08
C GLU A 175 11.28 7.90 -19.39
N ARG A 176 12.04 8.22 -18.33
CA ARG A 176 13.16 7.38 -17.84
C ARG A 176 12.90 6.77 -16.47
N GLU A 177 12.28 7.52 -15.58
CA GLU A 177 12.16 7.18 -14.16
C GLU A 177 10.74 6.77 -13.75
N TRP A 178 9.90 6.39 -14.72
CA TRP A 178 8.51 6.05 -14.49
C TRP A 178 8.07 4.79 -15.22
N VAL A 179 7.11 4.07 -14.62
CA VAL A 179 6.39 2.94 -15.19
C VAL A 179 4.91 3.34 -15.30
N ALA A 180 4.30 3.14 -16.46
CA ALA A 180 2.88 3.46 -16.68
C ALA A 180 2.03 2.18 -16.70
N LEU A 181 0.86 2.20 -16.06
CA LEU A 181 -0.09 1.10 -16.04
C LEU A 181 -1.40 1.54 -16.71
N ALA A 182 -1.79 0.84 -17.76
CA ALA A 182 -2.95 1.16 -18.59
C ALA A 182 -3.44 -0.05 -19.41
N PRO A 183 -4.76 -0.23 -19.63
CA PRO A 183 -5.85 0.49 -18.96
C PRO A 183 -5.93 0.12 -17.47
N ILE A 184 -6.25 1.07 -16.60
CA ILE A 184 -6.66 0.76 -15.23
C ILE A 184 -8.13 0.31 -15.27
N PRO A 185 -8.46 -0.92 -14.85
CA PRO A 185 -9.81 -1.46 -14.96
C PRO A 185 -10.78 -0.78 -13.98
N LYS A 186 -12.02 -0.53 -14.42
CA LYS A 186 -13.11 -0.13 -13.54
C LYS A 186 -13.51 -1.28 -12.63
N GLY A 187 -13.54 -0.99 -11.33
CA GLY A 187 -13.76 -2.00 -10.32
C GLY A 187 -13.49 -1.53 -8.91
N LYS A 188 -13.70 -2.45 -7.98
CA LYS A 188 -13.57 -2.23 -6.54
C LYS A 188 -12.19 -2.61 -6.04
N ARG A 189 -11.35 -1.59 -5.79
CA ARG A 189 -10.02 -1.74 -5.19
C ARG A 189 -10.05 -2.42 -3.80
N CYS A 190 -9.19 -3.43 -3.60
CA CYS A 190 -9.10 -4.24 -2.39
C CYS A 190 -7.72 -4.90 -2.23
N ILE A 191 -7.31 -5.13 -0.98
CA ILE A 191 -6.19 -6.06 -0.69
C ILE A 191 -6.72 -7.48 -0.73
N ALA A 192 -6.12 -8.35 -1.55
CA ALA A 192 -6.31 -9.79 -1.47
C ALA A 192 -5.27 -10.39 -0.51
N VAL A 193 -5.71 -11.31 0.35
CA VAL A 193 -4.84 -12.03 1.29
C VAL A 193 -5.16 -13.52 1.21
N SER A 194 -4.17 -14.34 0.89
CA SER A 194 -4.28 -15.80 0.97
C SER A 194 -3.91 -16.30 2.36
N PHE A 195 -4.58 -17.36 2.79
CA PHE A 195 -4.33 -18.06 4.04
C PHE A 195 -4.07 -19.53 3.75
N ALA A 196 -3.33 -20.21 4.63
CA ALA A 196 -3.23 -21.65 4.59
C ALA A 196 -4.65 -22.26 4.58
N PRO A 197 -4.88 -23.35 3.83
CA PRO A 197 -6.16 -24.04 3.86
C PRO A 197 -6.46 -24.52 5.29
N SER A 198 -7.72 -24.43 5.70
CA SER A 198 -8.13 -24.99 6.99
C SER A 198 -8.21 -26.50 6.86
N LEU A 199 -7.26 -27.24 7.44
CA LEU A 199 -7.22 -28.70 7.43
C LEU A 199 -8.56 -29.27 7.92
N SER A 200 -9.31 -29.89 7.00
CA SER A 200 -10.65 -30.43 7.23
C SER A 200 -10.58 -31.89 7.66
N GLY A 201 -10.02 -32.12 8.85
CA GLY A 201 -9.81 -33.46 9.42
C GLY A 201 -8.47 -34.09 9.00
N PRO A 202 -8.15 -35.28 9.55
CA PRO A 202 -6.88 -35.97 9.29
C PRO A 202 -6.82 -36.73 7.95
N ASP A 203 -7.98 -36.95 7.31
CA ASP A 203 -8.12 -37.87 6.17
C ASP A 203 -8.12 -37.19 4.78
N GLU A 204 -8.12 -35.85 4.72
CA GLU A 204 -8.02 -35.09 3.45
C GLU A 204 -6.55 -34.91 3.04
N PRO A 205 -6.10 -35.41 1.87
CA PRO A 205 -4.72 -35.29 1.44
C PRO A 205 -4.35 -33.82 1.17
N ALA A 206 -3.34 -33.31 1.89
CA ALA A 206 -2.94 -31.90 1.84
C ALA A 206 -2.55 -31.38 0.43
N ALA A 207 -2.35 -32.25 -0.56
CA ALA A 207 -2.08 -31.92 -1.95
C ALA A 207 -3.30 -31.35 -2.71
N THR A 208 -4.53 -31.68 -2.31
CA THR A 208 -5.78 -31.15 -2.94
C THR A 208 -6.33 -29.90 -2.24
N LEU A 209 -5.77 -29.50 -1.10
CA LEU A 209 -6.39 -28.52 -0.22
C LEU A 209 -6.05 -27.06 -0.63
N GLN A 210 -6.86 -26.49 -1.51
CA GLN A 210 -6.65 -25.16 -2.09
C GLN A 210 -6.68 -24.02 -1.05
N ALA A 211 -5.76 -23.07 -1.17
CA ALA A 211 -5.64 -21.93 -0.27
C ALA A 211 -6.90 -21.04 -0.30
N ASN A 212 -7.31 -20.55 0.87
CA ASN A 212 -8.45 -19.64 0.98
C ASN A 212 -7.98 -18.20 0.85
N THR A 213 -8.58 -17.42 -0.05
CA THR A 213 -8.28 -15.98 -0.21
C THR A 213 -9.45 -15.13 0.27
N ALA A 214 -9.15 -14.00 0.92
CA ALA A 214 -10.13 -12.99 1.32
C ALA A 214 -9.84 -11.64 0.67
N LEU A 215 -10.88 -10.97 0.17
CA LEU A 215 -10.78 -9.58 -0.32
C LEU A 215 -11.17 -8.61 0.80
N HIS A 216 -10.21 -7.77 1.18
CA HIS A 216 -10.32 -6.77 2.24
C HIS A 216 -10.57 -5.38 1.64
N SER A 217 -11.62 -4.70 2.12
CA SER A 217 -12.03 -3.40 1.57
C SER A 217 -11.02 -2.29 1.90
N ARG A 218 -10.40 -1.68 0.88
CA ARG A 218 -9.48 -0.52 0.93
C ARG A 218 -9.53 0.33 2.23
N VAL A 219 -10.67 0.98 2.48
CA VAL A 219 -10.85 2.00 3.55
C VAL A 219 -11.13 1.42 4.95
N LYS A 220 -11.56 0.16 5.09
CA LYS A 220 -11.91 -0.43 6.40
C LYS A 220 -11.14 -1.72 6.75
N GLY A 221 -10.45 -2.29 5.76
CA GLY A 221 -9.85 -3.62 5.79
C GLY A 221 -10.81 -4.77 6.13
N LEU A 222 -12.13 -4.53 6.10
CA LEU A 222 -13.12 -5.58 6.35
C LEU A 222 -13.14 -6.54 5.17
N ALA A 223 -13.05 -7.84 5.45
CA ALA A 223 -13.28 -8.87 4.44
C ALA A 223 -14.72 -8.74 3.93
N PHE A 224 -14.90 -8.74 2.60
CA PHE A 224 -16.21 -8.67 1.96
C PHE A 224 -16.49 -9.83 1.00
N MET A 225 -15.47 -10.62 0.68
CA MET A 225 -15.55 -11.85 -0.11
C MET A 225 -14.48 -12.82 0.40
N ARG A 226 -14.78 -14.12 0.36
CA ARG A 226 -13.85 -15.23 0.62
C ARG A 226 -14.14 -16.34 -0.38
N PHE A 227 -13.09 -16.95 -0.92
CA PHE A 227 -13.17 -17.94 -1.99
C PHE A 227 -11.85 -18.75 -2.06
N PRO A 228 -11.86 -19.98 -2.58
CA PRO A 228 -10.63 -20.72 -2.87
C PRO A 228 -9.87 -20.05 -4.03
N ALA A 229 -8.55 -20.04 -3.98
CA ALA A 229 -7.69 -19.47 -5.02
C ALA A 229 -6.36 -20.25 -5.14
N PRO A 230 -5.74 -20.31 -6.33
CA PRO A 230 -4.44 -20.97 -6.53
C PRO A 230 -3.25 -20.19 -5.92
N LEU A 231 -3.49 -19.04 -5.28
CA LEU A 231 -2.45 -18.21 -4.67
C LEU A 231 -1.78 -18.93 -3.49
N PRO A 232 -0.43 -19.02 -3.44
CA PRO A 232 0.29 -19.61 -2.31
C PRO A 232 -0.07 -18.93 -0.98
N PRO A 233 -0.16 -19.63 0.17
CA PRO A 233 -0.43 -19.06 1.48
C PRO A 233 0.52 -17.90 1.89
N ASP A 234 0.01 -16.94 2.68
CA ASP A 234 0.70 -15.67 3.04
C ASP A 234 1.20 -14.89 1.82
N THR A 235 0.34 -14.79 0.81
CA THR A 235 0.47 -13.88 -0.33
C THR A 235 -0.47 -12.71 -0.12
N VAL A 236 0.03 -11.49 -0.35
CA VAL A 236 -0.70 -10.23 -0.17
C VAL A 236 -0.56 -9.38 -1.42
N LEU A 237 -1.68 -9.11 -2.09
CA LEU A 237 -1.75 -8.42 -3.38
C LEU A 237 -2.66 -7.19 -3.28
N ASP A 238 -2.35 -6.11 -4.01
CA ASP A 238 -3.26 -4.97 -4.16
C ASP A 238 -3.97 -5.04 -5.52
N CYS A 239 -5.29 -5.20 -5.46
CA CYS A 239 -6.11 -5.72 -6.56
C CYS A 239 -7.31 -4.81 -6.85
N ILE A 240 -7.82 -4.88 -8.07
CA ILE A 240 -9.12 -4.34 -8.46
C ILE A 240 -10.02 -5.53 -8.79
N LEU A 241 -11.05 -5.75 -7.97
CA LEU A 241 -12.13 -6.66 -8.33
C LEU A 241 -12.95 -6.00 -9.43
N ASP A 242 -13.03 -6.64 -10.60
CA ASP A 242 -13.73 -6.12 -11.78
C ASP A 242 -15.20 -5.73 -11.47
N ASP A 243 -15.68 -4.60 -11.98
CA ASP A 243 -17.08 -4.17 -11.71
C ASP A 243 -18.10 -5.17 -12.30
N ASP A 244 -17.76 -5.85 -13.41
CA ASP A 244 -18.59 -6.86 -14.07
C ASP A 244 -18.15 -8.30 -13.73
N VAL A 245 -17.51 -8.52 -12.56
CA VAL A 245 -16.98 -9.82 -12.12
C VAL A 245 -17.98 -10.99 -12.14
N THR A 246 -19.30 -10.71 -12.11
CA THR A 246 -20.35 -11.74 -12.28
C THR A 246 -20.39 -12.36 -13.68
N GLN A 247 -19.80 -11.67 -14.67
CA GLN A 247 -19.62 -12.11 -16.05
C GLN A 247 -18.15 -12.42 -16.34
N THR A 248 -17.24 -11.50 -16.00
CA THR A 248 -15.82 -11.60 -16.40
C THR A 248 -15.01 -12.60 -15.59
N GLY A 249 -15.38 -12.81 -14.32
CA GLY A 249 -14.65 -13.67 -13.38
C GLY A 249 -13.27 -13.14 -12.97
N VAL A 250 -12.93 -11.88 -13.26
CA VAL A 250 -11.56 -11.36 -13.12
C VAL A 250 -11.33 -10.67 -11.77
N LEU A 251 -10.19 -10.99 -11.15
CA LEU A 251 -9.51 -10.15 -10.17
C LEU A 251 -8.24 -9.60 -10.82
N HIS A 252 -8.23 -8.30 -11.10
CA HIS A 252 -7.08 -7.63 -11.69
C HIS A 252 -6.06 -7.33 -10.60
N ILE A 253 -4.84 -7.81 -10.76
CA ILE A 253 -3.73 -7.64 -9.82
C ILE A 253 -2.93 -6.42 -10.27
N LEU A 254 -3.00 -5.32 -9.53
CA LEU A 254 -2.16 -4.16 -9.85
C LEU A 254 -0.75 -4.38 -9.30
N ASP A 255 -0.65 -4.85 -8.06
CA ASP A 255 0.61 -4.83 -7.32
C ASP A 255 0.78 -6.03 -6.38
N VAL A 256 2.03 -6.36 -6.07
CA VAL A 256 2.45 -7.45 -5.19
C VAL A 256 3.18 -6.87 -3.97
N ILE A 257 2.64 -7.12 -2.78
CA ILE A 257 3.20 -6.67 -1.50
C ILE A 257 4.00 -7.82 -0.88
N ARG A 258 3.47 -9.04 -0.96
CA ARG A 258 4.08 -10.26 -0.46
C ARG A 258 3.69 -11.45 -1.32
N TRP A 259 4.60 -12.40 -1.51
CA TRP A 259 4.32 -13.67 -2.16
C TRP A 259 4.91 -14.81 -1.33
N ARG A 260 4.08 -15.80 -0.95
CA ARG A 260 4.51 -16.99 -0.19
C ARG A 260 5.35 -16.65 1.07
N GLY A 261 4.94 -15.65 1.83
CA GLY A 261 5.67 -15.15 3.00
C GLY A 261 6.77 -14.12 2.70
N THR A 262 7.37 -14.13 1.50
CA THR A 262 8.42 -13.18 1.11
C THR A 262 7.83 -11.79 0.85
N ASP A 263 8.17 -10.82 1.69
CA ASP A 263 7.81 -9.42 1.51
C ASP A 263 8.65 -8.80 0.38
N VAL A 264 7.98 -8.29 -0.65
CA VAL A 264 8.60 -7.66 -1.83
C VAL A 264 8.25 -6.18 -1.94
N ALA A 265 7.53 -5.62 -0.96
CA ALA A 265 7.06 -4.24 -1.00
C ALA A 265 8.21 -3.21 -1.00
N GLN A 266 9.42 -3.59 -0.58
CA GLN A 266 10.59 -2.71 -0.59
C GLN A 266 11.39 -2.76 -1.91
N CYS A 267 11.03 -3.67 -2.83
CA CYS A 267 11.58 -3.75 -4.17
C CYS A 267 11.00 -2.65 -5.08
N GLU A 268 11.73 -2.38 -6.15
CA GLU A 268 11.41 -1.37 -7.16
C GLU A 268 10.13 -1.72 -7.93
N ALA A 269 9.48 -0.73 -8.54
CA ALA A 269 8.17 -0.90 -9.16
C ALA A 269 8.23 -1.80 -10.39
N ASP A 270 9.21 -1.60 -11.27
CA ASP A 270 9.45 -2.44 -12.44
C ASP A 270 9.72 -3.90 -12.06
N PHE A 271 10.56 -4.15 -11.05
CA PHE A 271 10.75 -5.48 -10.48
C PHE A 271 9.44 -6.06 -9.93
N ARG A 272 8.66 -5.29 -9.17
CA ARG A 272 7.40 -5.78 -8.59
C ARG A 272 6.38 -6.16 -9.67
N PHE A 273 6.27 -5.41 -10.76
CA PHE A 273 5.35 -5.76 -11.86
C PHE A 273 5.83 -6.97 -12.66
N TRP A 274 7.13 -7.08 -12.96
CA TRP A 274 7.71 -8.28 -13.56
C TRP A 274 7.50 -9.52 -12.68
N PHE A 275 7.80 -9.40 -11.39
CA PHE A 275 7.66 -10.50 -10.42
C PHE A 275 6.20 -10.89 -10.25
N ARG A 276 5.28 -9.92 -10.18
CA ARG A 276 3.82 -10.14 -10.18
C ARG A 276 3.42 -11.03 -11.36
N ASP A 277 3.78 -10.68 -12.58
CA ASP A 277 3.30 -11.39 -13.77
C ASP A 277 3.99 -12.74 -13.97
N ALA A 278 5.27 -12.85 -13.64
CA ALA A 278 5.98 -14.14 -13.59
C ALA A 278 5.30 -15.10 -12.58
N ARG A 279 4.92 -14.61 -11.39
CA ARG A 279 4.24 -15.42 -10.36
C ARG A 279 2.77 -15.71 -10.66
N LEU A 280 2.09 -14.89 -11.47
CA LEU A 280 0.75 -15.20 -11.97
C LEU A 280 0.79 -16.25 -13.10
N ALA A 281 1.81 -16.22 -13.96
CA ALA A 281 2.02 -17.23 -15.01
C ALA A 281 2.37 -18.62 -14.47
N GLU A 282 2.93 -18.72 -13.26
CA GLU A 282 3.17 -19.98 -12.53
C GLU A 282 1.89 -20.63 -11.96
N LEU A 283 0.74 -19.94 -11.97
CA LEU A 283 -0.50 -20.45 -11.37
C LEU A 283 -1.21 -21.46 -12.28
N ALA A 284 -1.58 -22.62 -11.72
CA ALA A 284 -2.37 -23.63 -12.42
C ALA A 284 -3.72 -23.03 -12.89
N PRO A 285 -4.08 -23.16 -14.19
CA PRO A 285 -5.36 -22.68 -14.71
C PRO A 285 -6.53 -23.16 -13.88
N GLN A 286 -7.37 -22.22 -13.45
CA GLN A 286 -8.59 -22.56 -12.74
C GLN A 286 -9.68 -22.89 -13.76
N PRO A 287 -10.43 -24.00 -13.60
CA PRO A 287 -11.66 -24.16 -14.35
C PRO A 287 -12.60 -23.00 -14.00
N GLU A 288 -13.44 -22.58 -14.95
CA GLU A 288 -14.54 -21.69 -14.61
C GLU A 288 -15.41 -22.35 -13.51
N PRO A 289 -15.93 -21.58 -12.54
CA PRO A 289 -16.67 -22.13 -11.41
C PRO A 289 -18.01 -22.70 -11.89
N THR A 290 -17.99 -24.00 -12.23
CA THR A 290 -19.11 -24.78 -12.78
C THR A 290 -20.39 -24.45 -12.02
N ARG A 291 -21.40 -24.00 -12.76
CA ARG A 291 -22.57 -23.27 -12.22
C ARG A 291 -23.13 -23.89 -10.94
N THR A 292 -22.94 -23.15 -9.84
CA THR A 292 -23.73 -23.21 -8.60
C THR A 292 -23.95 -24.60 -7.99
N ILE A 293 -23.19 -24.90 -6.94
CA ILE A 293 -23.86 -25.37 -5.71
C ILE A 293 -24.91 -24.30 -5.35
N ALA A 294 -26.18 -24.69 -5.21
CA ALA A 294 -27.29 -23.75 -5.11
C ALA A 294 -27.09 -22.75 -3.96
N GLY A 295 -26.97 -21.46 -4.28
CA GLY A 295 -26.72 -20.37 -3.33
C GLY A 295 -25.28 -19.86 -3.25
N ALA A 296 -24.31 -20.51 -3.91
CA ALA A 296 -22.96 -19.97 -4.05
C ALA A 296 -22.96 -18.67 -4.87
N ARG A 297 -22.30 -17.62 -4.37
CA ARG A 297 -22.10 -16.37 -5.12
C ARG A 297 -20.94 -16.55 -6.12
N PRO A 298 -21.00 -15.94 -7.32
CA PRO A 298 -19.84 -15.89 -8.20
C PRO A 298 -18.66 -15.20 -7.51
N TYR A 299 -17.48 -15.72 -7.75
CA TYR A 299 -16.19 -15.26 -7.21
C TYR A 299 -15.16 -15.23 -8.34
N PRO A 300 -14.12 -14.38 -8.24
CA PRO A 300 -13.12 -14.29 -9.28
C PRO A 300 -12.26 -15.55 -9.30
N HIS A 301 -12.02 -16.07 -10.49
CA HIS A 301 -11.25 -17.28 -10.76
C HIS A 301 -10.13 -17.03 -11.78
N ARG A 302 -10.17 -15.90 -12.48
CA ARG A 302 -9.13 -15.41 -13.39
C ARG A 302 -8.33 -14.31 -12.69
N PHE A 303 -7.02 -14.46 -12.60
CA PHE A 303 -6.10 -13.53 -11.93
C PHE A 303 -5.19 -12.92 -13.00
N LEU A 304 -5.43 -11.66 -13.36
CA LEU A 304 -4.74 -11.00 -14.47
C LEU A 304 -3.90 -9.83 -13.96
N GLY A 305 -2.63 -9.76 -14.33
CA GLY A 305 -1.81 -8.58 -14.08
C GLY A 305 -2.33 -7.38 -14.85
N VAL A 306 -2.44 -6.21 -14.22
CA VAL A 306 -2.78 -4.97 -14.95
C VAL A 306 -1.60 -4.58 -15.83
N PRO A 307 -1.78 -4.42 -17.17
CA PRO A 307 -0.67 -4.21 -18.09
C PRO A 307 0.17 -2.98 -17.73
N TYR A 308 1.48 -3.10 -17.92
CA TYR A 308 2.45 -2.08 -17.55
C TYR A 308 3.47 -1.83 -18.67
N TYR A 309 3.98 -0.61 -18.73
CA TYR A 309 4.91 -0.11 -19.74
C TYR A 309 6.14 0.44 -19.04
N LEU A 310 7.31 -0.12 -19.38
CA LEU A 310 8.61 0.29 -18.86
C LEU A 310 9.22 1.44 -19.69
N PRO A 311 10.19 2.19 -19.14
CA PRO A 311 11.02 3.12 -19.89
C PRO A 311 11.67 2.50 -21.13
N PRO A 312 11.88 3.27 -22.22
CA PRO A 312 11.62 4.69 -22.34
C PRO A 312 10.15 5.03 -22.68
N LEU A 313 9.47 5.73 -21.77
CA LEU A 313 8.10 6.23 -21.95
C LEU A 313 8.09 7.53 -22.78
N THR A 314 8.54 7.42 -24.04
CA THR A 314 8.58 8.55 -24.98
C THR A 314 7.18 9.11 -25.26
N PRO A 315 7.06 10.38 -25.71
CA PRO A 315 5.77 10.94 -26.11
C PRO A 315 5.03 10.08 -27.15
N SER A 316 5.76 9.48 -28.10
CA SER A 316 5.20 8.55 -29.09
C SER A 316 4.56 7.32 -28.45
N VAL A 317 5.21 6.69 -27.46
CA VAL A 317 4.67 5.52 -26.73
C VAL A 317 3.40 5.89 -25.96
N PHE A 318 3.35 7.09 -25.36
CA PHE A 318 2.12 7.58 -24.73
C PHE A 318 1.00 7.80 -25.74
N LEU A 319 1.25 8.53 -26.83
CA LEU A 319 0.23 8.95 -27.80
C LEU A 319 -0.29 7.79 -28.67
N GLN A 320 0.57 6.83 -29.02
CA GLN A 320 0.23 5.73 -29.92
C GLN A 320 -0.25 4.47 -29.20
N THR A 321 0.17 4.25 -27.95
CA THR A 321 -0.11 3.01 -27.21
C THR A 321 -0.87 3.27 -25.91
N ILE A 322 -0.28 3.99 -24.95
CA ILE A 322 -0.75 4.01 -23.55
C ILE A 322 -2.05 4.83 -23.40
N ILE A 323 -2.16 5.98 -24.06
CA ILE A 323 -3.34 6.85 -23.97
C ILE A 323 -4.54 6.23 -24.73
N PRO A 324 -4.40 5.74 -25.97
CA PRO A 324 -5.50 5.08 -26.67
C PRO A 324 -6.14 3.92 -25.89
N ILE A 325 -5.34 3.00 -25.32
CA ILE A 325 -5.90 1.90 -24.51
C ILE A 325 -6.51 2.38 -23.20
N ALA A 326 -6.04 3.50 -22.63
CA ALA A 326 -6.61 4.08 -21.41
C ALA A 326 -7.92 4.86 -21.66
N GLN A 327 -8.14 5.34 -22.89
CA GLN A 327 -9.39 5.99 -23.31
C GLN A 327 -10.43 4.96 -23.75
N VAL A 328 -10.01 3.95 -24.52
CA VAL A 328 -10.90 2.92 -25.06
C VAL A 328 -11.24 1.89 -23.96
N ALA A 329 -12.50 1.82 -23.56
CA ALA A 329 -13.05 0.60 -22.97
C ALA A 329 -12.97 -0.49 -24.04
N GLN A 330 -12.05 -1.45 -23.88
CA GLN A 330 -11.62 -2.30 -25.00
C GLN A 330 -12.78 -3.11 -25.58
N SER A 331 -12.91 -3.06 -26.90
CA SER A 331 -13.68 -3.99 -27.70
C SER A 331 -12.69 -4.78 -28.56
N GLU A 332 -12.32 -5.94 -28.01
CA GLU A 332 -11.58 -7.07 -28.59
C GLU A 332 -10.22 -6.86 -29.29
N VAL A 333 -9.37 -7.87 -29.13
CA VAL A 333 -8.09 -8.00 -29.83
C VAL A 333 -8.37 -8.52 -31.24
N ARG A 334 -8.16 -7.69 -32.27
CA ARG A 334 -8.20 -8.14 -33.67
C ARG A 334 -6.97 -8.98 -34.02
N THR A 335 -7.00 -10.27 -33.70
CA THR A 335 -6.14 -11.26 -34.39
C THR A 335 -6.66 -11.47 -35.80
N SER A 336 -5.92 -10.99 -36.80
CA SER A 336 -6.31 -11.05 -38.21
C SER A 336 -6.04 -12.44 -38.81
N THR A 337 -7.06 -13.28 -38.87
CA THR A 337 -7.11 -14.51 -39.69
C THR A 337 -8.51 -14.71 -40.24
N ASP A 338 -8.64 -14.80 -41.56
CA ASP A 338 -9.93 -15.06 -42.24
C ASP A 338 -10.42 -16.50 -42.00
N MET A 339 -11.67 -16.64 -41.56
CA MET A 339 -12.78 -17.34 -42.26
C MET A 339 -13.92 -17.71 -41.28
N GLU A 340 -15.15 -17.77 -41.80
CA GLU A 340 -16.38 -17.93 -41.01
C GLU A 340 -16.58 -19.35 -40.47
N MET A 341 -17.06 -19.45 -39.22
CA MET A 341 -18.18 -20.33 -38.88
C MET A 341 -18.90 -19.82 -37.60
N ASP A 342 -20.22 -19.62 -37.67
CA ASP A 342 -21.03 -19.29 -36.49
C ASP A 342 -21.23 -20.52 -35.60
N THR A 343 -20.68 -20.46 -34.38
CA THR A 343 -21.11 -21.31 -33.26
C THR A 343 -21.11 -20.53 -31.94
N GLY A 344 -22.11 -19.67 -31.72
CA GLY A 344 -22.55 -19.27 -30.38
C GLY A 344 -21.63 -18.33 -29.62
N GLU A 345 -21.69 -17.04 -29.94
CA GLU A 345 -20.87 -15.97 -29.37
C GLU A 345 -21.00 -15.83 -27.84
N GLY A 346 -20.00 -16.33 -27.12
CA GLY A 346 -19.75 -15.98 -25.73
C GLY A 346 -19.16 -14.57 -25.61
N SER A 347 -20.00 -13.54 -25.82
CA SER A 347 -19.66 -12.09 -25.79
C SER A 347 -18.51 -11.73 -24.84
N ALA A 348 -17.29 -11.55 -25.37
CA ALA A 348 -16.09 -11.24 -24.60
C ALA A 348 -16.05 -9.76 -24.22
N GLY A 349 -16.92 -9.36 -23.29
CA GLY A 349 -17.05 -7.99 -22.79
C GLY A 349 -15.72 -7.45 -22.27
N GLY A 350 -15.05 -6.63 -23.08
CA GLY A 350 -13.72 -6.13 -22.78
C GLY A 350 -13.72 -5.00 -21.74
N THR A 351 -12.56 -4.81 -21.12
CA THR A 351 -12.47 -4.12 -19.84
C THR A 351 -12.64 -2.61 -19.97
N LYS A 352 -13.58 -2.06 -19.19
CA LYS A 352 -13.84 -0.61 -19.12
C LYS A 352 -12.69 0.07 -18.38
N SER A 353 -11.97 0.99 -19.05
CA SER A 353 -10.89 1.77 -18.43
C SER A 353 -11.41 2.88 -17.51
N ASP A 354 -10.68 3.16 -16.43
CA ASP A 354 -10.86 4.30 -15.52
C ASP A 354 -9.76 5.38 -15.68
N GLY A 355 -8.63 5.06 -16.33
CA GLY A 355 -7.49 5.97 -16.50
C GLY A 355 -6.11 5.30 -16.59
N ILE A 356 -5.05 6.07 -16.32
CA ILE A 356 -3.63 5.65 -16.26
C ILE A 356 -3.10 5.86 -14.83
N LEU A 357 -2.38 4.86 -14.29
CA LEU A 357 -1.49 5.07 -13.13
C LEU A 357 -0.04 5.18 -13.60
N LEU A 358 0.68 6.17 -13.09
CA LEU A 358 2.13 6.28 -13.21
C LEU A 358 2.77 5.89 -11.86
N TYR A 359 3.90 5.21 -11.90
CA TYR A 359 4.70 4.81 -10.75
C TYR A 359 6.14 5.30 -10.95
N VAL A 360 6.76 5.89 -9.94
CA VAL A 360 8.22 6.12 -9.96
C VAL A 360 8.92 4.76 -9.96
N ARG A 361 9.84 4.56 -10.91
CA ARG A 361 10.44 3.27 -11.23
C ARG A 361 11.11 2.61 -10.03
N GLU A 362 12.06 3.29 -9.39
CA GLU A 362 12.77 2.78 -8.22
C GLU A 362 11.89 2.65 -6.95
N ALA A 363 10.65 3.11 -6.96
CA ALA A 363 9.88 3.26 -5.73
C ALA A 363 9.45 1.90 -5.13
N GLY A 364 9.62 1.77 -3.81
CA GLY A 364 8.97 0.75 -3.01
C GLY A 364 7.47 1.04 -2.83
N TYR A 365 6.69 -0.02 -2.71
CA TYR A 365 5.27 0.05 -2.38
C TYR A 365 5.08 0.64 -0.96
N THR A 366 4.30 1.70 -0.84
CA THR A 366 4.07 2.41 0.44
C THR A 366 2.58 2.43 0.78
N PRO A 367 2.14 1.82 1.90
CA PRO A 367 0.76 1.89 2.35
C PRO A 367 0.28 3.34 2.59
N GLY A 368 -0.90 3.68 2.08
CA GLY A 368 -1.44 5.05 2.15
C GLY A 368 -1.10 5.89 0.92
N GLU A 369 -1.22 7.21 1.04
CA GLU A 369 -1.11 8.16 -0.08
C GLU A 369 0.34 8.59 -0.30
N THR A 370 0.82 8.56 -1.55
CA THR A 370 2.24 8.81 -1.88
C THR A 370 2.43 9.60 -3.19
N PRO A 371 3.38 10.56 -3.25
CA PRO A 371 3.78 11.23 -4.49
C PRO A 371 4.64 10.35 -5.41
N LEU A 372 5.01 9.14 -4.97
CA LEU A 372 5.75 8.15 -5.77
C LEU A 372 4.88 7.39 -6.77
N SER A 373 3.59 7.70 -6.83
CA SER A 373 2.68 7.25 -7.88
C SER A 373 1.67 8.36 -8.16
N CYS A 374 1.31 8.54 -9.44
CA CYS A 374 0.41 9.59 -9.91
C CYS A 374 -0.77 9.00 -10.69
N TRP A 375 -1.97 9.57 -10.51
CA TRP A 375 -3.22 9.13 -11.10
C TRP A 375 -3.69 10.12 -12.17
N ILE A 376 -4.08 9.59 -13.33
CA ILE A 376 -4.62 10.33 -14.48
C ILE A 376 -5.97 9.68 -14.86
N PRO A 377 -7.11 10.16 -14.30
CA PRO A 377 -8.41 9.57 -14.59
C PRO A 377 -8.88 9.89 -16.02
N ALA A 378 -9.50 8.89 -16.65
CA ALA A 378 -10.22 9.02 -17.93
C ALA A 378 -11.57 9.75 -17.79
N THR A 379 -12.04 10.02 -16.56
CA THR A 379 -13.30 10.71 -16.30
C THR A 379 -13.08 12.07 -15.62
N PRO A 380 -13.93 13.08 -15.88
CA PRO A 380 -13.90 14.36 -15.17
C PRO A 380 -13.93 14.19 -13.65
N LEU A 381 -13.11 14.96 -12.93
CA LEU A 381 -12.99 14.86 -11.47
C LEU A 381 -14.22 15.35 -10.71
N ASN A 382 -14.91 16.33 -11.27
CA ASN A 382 -16.17 16.87 -10.80
C ASN A 382 -17.26 16.57 -11.84
N ASP A 383 -18.52 16.50 -11.40
CA ASP A 383 -19.66 16.30 -12.29
C ASP A 383 -20.16 17.64 -12.90
N THR A 384 -19.28 18.63 -12.98
CA THR A 384 -19.48 19.94 -13.66
C THR A 384 -19.32 19.78 -15.16
N MET A 385 -20.28 20.27 -15.95
CA MET A 385 -20.35 19.97 -17.39
C MET A 385 -19.14 20.47 -18.20
N ASP A 386 -18.44 21.49 -17.70
CA ASP A 386 -17.33 22.16 -18.40
C ASP A 386 -15.93 21.64 -18.02
N SER A 387 -15.80 20.69 -17.08
CA SER A 387 -14.48 20.21 -16.64
C SER A 387 -13.94 19.09 -17.52
N GLN A 388 -12.91 19.41 -18.32
CA GLN A 388 -12.21 18.46 -19.20
C GLN A 388 -11.67 17.23 -18.41
N PRO A 389 -11.72 16.00 -18.96
CA PRO A 389 -11.06 14.84 -18.37
C PRO A 389 -9.53 15.04 -18.25
N PRO A 390 -8.91 14.75 -17.10
CA PRO A 390 -7.45 14.90 -16.94
C PRO A 390 -6.61 14.08 -17.92
N LEU A 391 -7.13 12.94 -18.42
CA LEU A 391 -6.47 12.14 -19.46
C LEU A 391 -6.35 12.87 -20.82
N GLU A 392 -7.30 13.75 -21.17
CA GLU A 392 -7.19 14.58 -22.39
C GLU A 392 -6.19 15.72 -22.19
N LEU A 393 -6.18 16.35 -21.01
CA LEU A 393 -5.17 17.33 -20.64
C LEU A 393 -3.76 16.72 -20.73
N PHE A 394 -3.58 15.51 -20.17
CA PHE A 394 -2.35 14.75 -20.29
C PHE A 394 -1.96 14.50 -21.75
N GLN A 395 -2.89 14.04 -22.59
CA GLN A 395 -2.65 13.83 -24.02
C GLN A 395 -2.19 15.10 -24.74
N ARG A 396 -2.81 16.26 -24.45
CA ARG A 396 -2.44 17.55 -25.04
C ARG A 396 -1.05 17.99 -24.60
N LEU A 397 -0.70 17.84 -23.33
CA LEU A 397 0.62 18.20 -22.80
C LEU A 397 1.74 17.29 -23.35
N ILE A 398 1.49 15.97 -23.44
CA ILE A 398 2.41 15.04 -24.10
C ILE A 398 2.56 15.38 -25.59
N SER A 399 1.47 15.78 -26.28
CA SER A 399 1.54 16.23 -27.68
C SER A 399 2.40 17.47 -27.85
N LYS A 400 2.29 18.45 -26.92
CA LYS A 400 3.14 19.66 -26.91
C LYS A 400 4.62 19.32 -26.71
N ARG A 401 4.94 18.43 -25.76
CA ARG A 401 6.31 17.90 -25.56
C ARG A 401 6.82 17.09 -26.76
N ALA A 402 5.95 16.53 -27.60
CA ALA A 402 6.36 15.86 -28.84
C ALA A 402 6.65 16.85 -29.99
N SER A 403 5.96 18.01 -30.04
CA SER A 403 6.18 19.05 -31.05
C SER A 403 7.34 19.99 -30.76
N GLU A 404 7.76 20.08 -29.49
CA GLU A 404 8.86 20.96 -29.03
C GLU A 404 10.02 20.11 -28.45
N PRO A 405 10.72 19.31 -29.28
CA PRO A 405 11.59 18.23 -28.80
C PRO A 405 12.91 18.69 -28.16
N ASP A 406 13.35 19.94 -28.38
CA ASP A 406 14.59 20.44 -27.77
C ASP A 406 14.59 21.96 -27.52
N MET A 407 14.78 22.32 -26.25
CA MET A 407 15.28 23.62 -25.78
C MET A 407 16.16 23.43 -24.51
N MET A 408 16.81 22.28 -24.37
CA MET A 408 17.67 21.94 -23.23
C MET A 408 18.89 21.10 -23.66
N GLN A 409 19.69 21.69 -24.56
CA GLN A 409 21.14 21.52 -24.63
C GLN A 409 21.83 22.69 -23.90
#